data_AF-A0A6V8Q1D5-F1
#
_entry.id   AF-A0A6V8Q1D5-F1
#
_cell.length_a   1.000
_cell.length_b   1.000
_cell.length_c   1.000
_cell.angle_alpha   90.00
_cell.angle_beta   90.00
_cell.angle_gamma   90.00
#
_symmetry.space_group_name_H-M   'P 1'
#
loop_
_entity.id
_entity.type
_entity.pdbx_description
1 polymer ?
#
loop_
_entity_poly.entity_id
_entity_poly.type
_entity_poly.pdbx_seq_one_letter_code
_entity_poly.pdbx_strand_id
1 'polypeptide(L)'
;MTRPTQLDPRYVNRRVVLPYSLKVEEVEKAVAETYRLFHGLNDFLLNGGFRPLEELLLGNSLSGIISEFLVKNIARASETLEANMKVGGHPDLLPKGHCASNLVLKGEEGIEVKSSIQRGGWQGHNPEECRLMVFRYVIGEQESGEFVPLTFVEILCAKLDCSDRSFSGRKGVSRRTPTASITTSGVEKLRRNFWPHGREVN
;
A
#
# COMPACT_ATOMS: atom_id res chain seq x y z
N MET A 1 -14.89 16.74 -12.41
CA MET A 1 -13.93 16.65 -11.29
C MET A 1 -12.56 16.33 -11.85
N THR A 2 -11.51 17.01 -11.38
CA THR A 2 -10.14 16.79 -11.84
C THR A 2 -9.59 15.54 -11.17
N ARG A 3 -9.15 14.56 -11.95
CA ARG A 3 -8.52 13.35 -11.41
C ARG A 3 -7.03 13.59 -11.20
N PRO A 4 -6.45 13.21 -10.06
CA PRO A 4 -5.02 13.38 -9.82
C PRO A 4 -4.22 12.54 -10.81
N THR A 5 -3.13 13.11 -11.31
CA THR A 5 -2.16 12.41 -12.18
C THR A 5 -0.81 12.25 -11.50
N GLN A 6 -0.62 12.92 -10.37
CA GLN A 6 0.59 12.92 -9.57
C GLN A 6 0.22 12.89 -8.09
N LEU A 7 1.13 12.38 -7.26
CA LEU A 7 0.98 12.43 -5.81
C LEU A 7 1.05 13.89 -5.35
N ASP A 8 0.15 14.28 -4.46
CA ASP A 8 0.19 15.61 -3.87
C ASP A 8 1.48 15.76 -3.04
N PRO A 9 2.34 16.75 -3.34
CA PRO A 9 3.61 16.95 -2.63
C PRO A 9 3.46 17.08 -1.12
N ARG A 10 2.28 17.49 -0.62
CA ARG A 10 1.99 17.60 0.81
C ARG A 10 1.99 16.25 1.54
N TYR A 11 1.83 15.14 0.81
CA TYR A 11 1.86 13.78 1.35
C TYR A 11 3.20 13.08 1.12
N VAL A 12 4.23 13.82 0.67
CA VAL A 12 5.56 13.30 0.38
C VAL A 12 6.57 13.84 1.38
N ASN A 13 7.20 12.96 2.15
CA ASN A 13 8.39 13.34 2.91
C ASN A 13 9.64 13.14 2.05
N ARG A 14 10.15 14.23 1.46
CA ARG A 14 11.38 14.20 0.64
C ARG A 14 12.66 13.85 1.40
N ARG A 15 12.63 13.86 2.73
CA ARG A 15 13.79 13.56 3.58
C ARG A 15 13.79 12.11 4.08
N VAL A 16 12.77 11.33 3.74
CA VAL A 16 12.70 9.93 4.17
C VAL A 16 13.79 9.11 3.50
N VAL A 17 14.46 8.28 4.30
CA VAL A 17 15.38 7.26 3.80
C VAL A 17 14.61 5.95 3.69
N LEU A 18 14.34 5.53 2.46
CA LEU A 18 13.64 4.27 2.20
C LEU A 18 14.63 3.10 2.16
N PRO A 19 14.18 1.89 2.54
CA PRO A 19 15.03 0.72 2.53
C PRO A 19 15.47 0.35 1.11
N TYR A 20 16.60 -0.34 1.01
CA TYR A 20 17.16 -0.85 -0.26
C TYR A 20 17.44 0.24 -1.31
N SER A 21 17.72 1.47 -0.85
CA SER A 21 18.01 2.61 -1.72
C SER A 21 16.87 2.95 -2.69
N LEU A 22 15.64 2.52 -2.40
CA LEU A 22 14.44 2.95 -3.12
C LEU A 22 14.34 4.49 -3.01
N LYS A 23 14.14 5.18 -4.13
CA LYS A 23 14.04 6.64 -4.15
C LYS A 23 12.58 7.07 -4.03
N VAL A 24 12.34 8.23 -3.44
CA VAL A 24 10.99 8.80 -3.32
C VAL A 24 10.39 9.04 -4.71
N GLU A 25 11.21 9.46 -5.67
CA GLU A 25 10.82 9.72 -7.05
C GLU A 25 10.35 8.46 -7.77
N GLU A 26 10.90 7.28 -7.42
CA GLU A 26 10.47 5.99 -7.96
C GLU A 26 9.08 5.62 -7.43
N VAL A 27 8.80 5.92 -6.14
CA VAL A 27 7.48 5.75 -5.54
C VAL A 27 6.46 6.71 -6.16
N GLU A 28 6.82 7.97 -6.36
CA GLU A 28 5.94 8.95 -7.01
C GLU A 28 5.60 8.57 -8.45
N LYS A 29 6.60 8.11 -9.21
CA LYS A 29 6.39 7.58 -10.56
C LYS A 29 5.45 6.39 -10.54
N ALA A 30 5.59 5.49 -9.56
CA ALA A 30 4.70 4.36 -9.41
C ALA A 30 3.26 4.79 -9.09
N VAL A 31 3.07 5.79 -8.23
CA VAL A 31 1.75 6.37 -7.92
C VAL A 31 1.11 6.99 -9.16
N ALA A 32 1.87 7.79 -9.93
CA ALA A 32 1.38 8.40 -11.16
C ALA A 32 0.93 7.34 -12.18
N GLU A 33 1.70 6.25 -12.33
CA GLU A 33 1.33 5.13 -13.19
C GLU A 33 0.10 4.36 -12.68
N THR A 34 -0.07 4.24 -11.36
CA THR A 34 -1.28 3.65 -10.76
C THR A 34 -2.51 4.52 -11.03
N TYR A 35 -2.40 5.85 -10.91
CA TYR A 35 -3.48 6.75 -11.31
C TYR A 35 -3.83 6.60 -12.79
N ARG A 36 -2.82 6.63 -13.66
CA ARG A 36 -3.02 6.49 -15.12
C ARG A 36 -3.75 5.19 -15.45
N LEU A 37 -3.34 4.06 -14.86
CA LEU A 37 -3.98 2.76 -15.07
C LEU A 37 -5.40 2.74 -14.53
N PHE A 38 -5.59 3.10 -13.25
CA PHE A 38 -6.89 3.03 -12.59
C PHE A 38 -7.93 3.93 -13.24
N HIS A 39 -7.56 5.18 -13.56
CA HIS A 39 -8.43 6.12 -14.24
C HIS A 39 -8.74 5.68 -15.68
N GLY A 40 -7.75 5.14 -16.40
CA GLY A 40 -7.98 4.58 -17.73
C GLY A 40 -8.95 3.39 -17.73
N LEU A 41 -8.88 2.53 -16.72
CA LEU A 41 -9.85 1.45 -16.53
C LEU A 41 -11.26 1.99 -16.27
N ASN A 42 -11.40 2.99 -15.39
CA ASN A 42 -12.69 3.61 -15.14
C ASN A 42 -13.24 4.33 -16.38
N ASP A 43 -12.40 4.99 -17.18
CA ASP A 43 -12.83 5.59 -18.45
C ASP A 43 -13.34 4.54 -19.43
N PHE A 44 -12.62 3.41 -19.55
CA PHE A 44 -13.07 2.30 -20.38
C PHE A 44 -14.42 1.74 -19.92
N LEU A 45 -14.60 1.52 -18.61
CA LEU A 45 -15.84 1.02 -18.03
C LEU A 45 -17.01 1.99 -18.27
N LEU A 46 -16.81 3.28 -17.96
CA LEU A 46 -17.84 4.31 -18.10
C LEU A 46 -18.25 4.51 -19.58
N ASN A 47 -17.28 4.50 -20.50
CA ASN A 47 -17.56 4.57 -21.93
C ASN A 47 -18.36 3.36 -22.44
N GLY A 48 -18.22 2.21 -21.78
CA GLY A 48 -19.01 1.01 -22.04
C GLY A 48 -20.37 0.97 -21.34
N GLY A 49 -20.76 2.00 -20.59
CA GLY A 49 -21.99 2.04 -19.80
C GLY A 49 -21.95 1.24 -18.50
N PHE A 50 -20.76 0.82 -18.05
CA PHE A 50 -20.56 0.16 -16.77
C PHE A 50 -20.30 1.16 -15.65
N ARG A 51 -20.39 0.68 -14.40
CA ARG A 51 -20.01 1.43 -13.20
C ARG A 51 -18.48 1.48 -13.05
N PRO A 52 -17.93 2.47 -12.33
CA PRO A 52 -16.49 2.52 -12.04
C PRO A 52 -16.07 1.34 -11.15
N LEU A 53 -14.79 0.98 -11.19
CA LEU A 53 -14.25 -0.23 -10.58
C LEU A 53 -14.51 -0.30 -9.06
N GLU A 54 -14.44 0.84 -8.38
CA GLU A 54 -14.71 0.96 -6.94
C GLU A 54 -16.16 0.66 -6.53
N GLU A 55 -17.12 0.79 -7.46
CA GLU A 55 -18.52 0.38 -7.23
C GLU A 55 -18.76 -1.11 -7.56
N LEU A 56 -17.87 -1.72 -8.33
CA LEU A 56 -17.99 -3.12 -8.76
C LEU A 56 -17.33 -4.10 -7.79
N LEU A 57 -16.44 -3.62 -6.91
CA LEU A 57 -15.61 -4.45 -6.05
C LEU A 57 -15.90 -4.23 -4.57
N LEU A 58 -15.73 -5.30 -3.78
CA LEU A 58 -15.64 -5.17 -2.32
C LEU A 58 -14.38 -4.38 -1.95
N GLY A 59 -14.45 -3.58 -0.88
CA GLY A 59 -13.35 -2.70 -0.49
C GLY A 59 -12.01 -3.40 -0.26
N ASN A 60 -12.01 -4.62 0.30
CA ASN A 60 -10.79 -5.42 0.48
C ASN A 60 -10.20 -5.90 -0.86
N SER A 61 -11.04 -6.28 -1.82
CA SER A 61 -10.62 -6.66 -3.17
C SER A 61 -10.05 -5.46 -3.92
N LEU A 62 -10.69 -4.30 -3.82
CA LEU A 62 -10.20 -3.04 -4.40
C LEU A 62 -8.82 -2.67 -3.83
N SER A 63 -8.66 -2.68 -2.51
CA SER A 63 -7.35 -2.43 -1.87
C SER A 63 -6.31 -3.48 -2.28
N GLY A 64 -6.69 -4.75 -2.45
CA GLY A 64 -5.79 -5.79 -2.97
C GLY A 64 -5.27 -5.45 -4.37
N ILE A 65 -6.17 -5.11 -5.29
CA ILE A 65 -5.81 -4.74 -6.67
C ILE A 65 -4.93 -3.49 -6.71
N ILE A 66 -5.26 -2.45 -5.93
CA ILE A 66 -4.43 -1.24 -5.86
C ILE A 66 -3.04 -1.56 -5.32
N SER A 67 -2.92 -2.45 -4.32
CA SER A 67 -1.62 -2.90 -3.80
C SER A 67 -0.81 -3.60 -4.89
N GLU A 68 -1.43 -4.49 -5.65
CA GLU A 68 -0.78 -5.20 -6.78
C GLU A 68 -0.27 -4.21 -7.85
N PHE A 69 -1.09 -3.22 -8.23
CA PHE A 69 -0.65 -2.19 -9.18
C PHE A 69 0.56 -1.41 -8.65
N LEU A 70 0.55 -1.04 -7.37
CA LEU A 70 1.66 -0.34 -6.74
C LEU A 70 2.92 -1.22 -6.72
N VAL A 71 2.84 -2.49 -6.36
CA VAL A 71 3.99 -3.43 -6.37
C VAL A 71 4.62 -3.47 -7.76
N LYS A 72 3.82 -3.73 -8.81
CA LYS A 72 4.35 -3.82 -10.18
C LYS A 72 4.88 -2.49 -10.70
N ASN A 73 4.23 -1.39 -10.36
CA ASN A 73 4.68 -0.06 -10.76
C ASN A 73 5.96 0.38 -10.03
N ILE A 74 6.11 0.09 -8.73
CA ILE A 74 7.33 0.33 -7.97
C ILE A 74 8.47 -0.51 -8.53
N ALA A 75 8.26 -1.82 -8.73
CA ALA A 75 9.27 -2.71 -9.30
C ALA A 75 9.75 -2.25 -10.69
N ARG A 76 8.85 -1.72 -11.51
CA ARG A 76 9.18 -1.18 -12.84
C ARG A 76 9.91 0.17 -12.77
N ALA A 77 9.58 1.01 -11.79
CA ALA A 77 10.22 2.30 -11.61
C ALA A 77 11.57 2.19 -10.90
N SER A 78 11.74 1.19 -10.04
CA SER A 78 12.88 1.06 -9.14
C SER A 78 14.13 0.49 -9.84
N GLU A 79 15.26 1.12 -9.59
CA GLU A 79 16.57 0.61 -9.96
C GLU A 79 16.98 -0.58 -9.09
N THR A 80 16.54 -0.65 -7.84
CA THR A 80 17.07 -1.56 -6.80
C THR A 80 16.09 -2.63 -6.33
N LEU A 81 14.80 -2.48 -6.61
CA LEU A 81 13.76 -3.45 -6.21
C LEU A 81 13.10 -4.10 -7.43
N GLU A 82 12.70 -5.35 -7.28
CA GLU A 82 11.88 -6.10 -8.23
C GLU A 82 10.66 -6.70 -7.53
N ALA A 83 9.62 -7.02 -8.30
CA ALA A 83 8.43 -7.66 -7.74
C ALA A 83 8.71 -9.14 -7.48
N ASN A 84 8.26 -9.64 -6.33
CA ASN A 84 8.18 -11.06 -6.08
C ASN A 84 7.16 -11.68 -7.03
N MET A 85 7.60 -12.62 -7.85
CA MET A 85 6.74 -13.27 -8.85
C MET A 85 6.06 -14.51 -8.29
N LYS A 86 6.35 -14.89 -7.04
CA LYS A 86 5.75 -16.05 -6.39
C LYS A 86 4.33 -15.70 -5.98
N VAL A 87 3.34 -16.44 -6.50
CA VAL A 87 1.95 -16.34 -6.03
C VAL A 87 1.90 -16.67 -4.54
N GLY A 88 1.36 -15.73 -3.74
CA GLY A 88 1.34 -15.81 -2.28
C GLY A 88 2.72 -15.70 -1.62
N GLY A 89 3.71 -15.19 -2.36
CA GLY A 89 5.04 -14.90 -1.84
C GLY A 89 5.03 -13.68 -0.93
N HIS A 90 5.96 -13.66 0.02
CA HIS A 90 6.18 -12.56 0.94
C HIS A 90 7.69 -12.35 1.12
N PRO A 91 8.21 -11.11 1.13
CA PRO A 91 7.51 -9.84 0.86
C PRO A 91 7.19 -9.61 -0.63
N ASP A 92 6.35 -8.62 -0.92
CA ASP A 92 5.91 -8.28 -2.30
C ASP A 92 7.02 -7.73 -3.20
N LEU A 93 7.92 -6.92 -2.65
CA LEU A 93 9.09 -6.35 -3.34
C LEU A 93 10.36 -6.94 -2.76
N LEU A 94 11.30 -7.34 -3.62
CA LEU A 94 12.57 -7.94 -3.26
C LEU A 94 13.74 -7.06 -3.72
N PRO A 95 14.87 -7.02 -2.99
CA PRO A 95 16.09 -6.40 -3.50
C PRO A 95 16.62 -7.15 -4.71
N LYS A 96 16.90 -6.44 -5.81
CA LYS A 96 17.43 -7.05 -7.03
C LYS A 96 18.73 -7.79 -6.76
N GLY A 97 18.86 -8.96 -7.37
CA GLY A 97 20.05 -9.80 -7.23
C GLY A 97 20.17 -10.52 -5.89
N HIS A 98 19.21 -10.35 -4.97
CA HIS A 98 19.21 -11.06 -3.69
C HIS A 98 18.72 -12.51 -3.82
N CYS A 99 17.85 -12.80 -4.79
CA CYS A 99 17.36 -14.15 -5.06
C CYS A 99 17.49 -14.50 -6.54
N ALA A 100 18.01 -15.70 -6.84
CA ALA A 100 18.34 -16.13 -8.19
C ALA A 100 17.14 -16.18 -9.16
N SER A 101 15.91 -16.26 -8.63
CA SER A 101 14.70 -16.45 -9.43
C SER A 101 13.56 -15.49 -9.11
N ASN A 102 13.75 -14.46 -8.26
CA ASN A 102 12.70 -13.55 -7.74
C ASN A 102 11.35 -14.21 -7.34
N LEU A 103 11.38 -15.51 -7.03
CA LEU A 103 10.26 -16.36 -6.66
C LEU A 103 10.46 -16.81 -5.21
N VAL A 104 10.08 -15.96 -4.25
CA VAL A 104 10.29 -16.23 -2.82
C VAL A 104 8.95 -16.47 -2.15
N LEU A 105 8.77 -17.65 -1.54
CA LEU A 105 7.54 -17.92 -0.79
C LEU A 105 7.51 -17.15 0.54
N LYS A 106 8.62 -17.19 1.29
CA LYS A 106 8.80 -16.45 2.53
C LYS A 106 10.26 -15.97 2.60
N GLY A 107 10.45 -14.67 2.57
CA GLY A 107 11.74 -13.99 2.65
C GLY A 107 11.81 -13.08 3.86
N GLU A 108 13.02 -12.84 4.34
CA GLU A 108 13.30 -11.90 5.45
C GLU A 108 13.66 -10.50 4.93
N GLU A 109 14.08 -10.43 3.66
CA GLU A 109 14.41 -9.20 2.96
C GLU A 109 13.32 -8.86 1.94
N GLY A 110 12.97 -7.58 1.88
CA GLY A 110 11.97 -7.04 0.98
C GLY A 110 11.09 -6.00 1.65
N ILE A 111 10.12 -5.51 0.89
CA ILE A 111 9.07 -4.59 1.34
C ILE A 111 7.71 -5.22 1.03
N GLU A 112 6.88 -5.34 2.05
CA GLU A 112 5.46 -5.65 1.90
C GLU A 112 4.70 -4.36 1.56
N VAL A 113 3.85 -4.39 0.55
CA VAL A 113 3.08 -3.23 0.09
C VAL A 113 1.61 -3.43 0.38
N LYS A 114 0.99 -2.42 0.98
CA LYS A 114 -0.44 -2.44 1.27
C LYS A 114 -1.09 -1.12 0.92
N SER A 115 -2.27 -1.16 0.32
CA SER A 115 -3.13 0.00 0.20
C SER A 115 -4.34 -0.12 1.13
N SER A 116 -4.88 1.02 1.57
CA SER A 116 -6.05 1.03 2.45
C SER A 116 -6.79 2.36 2.45
N ILE A 117 -8.11 2.31 2.64
CA ILE A 117 -8.91 3.49 2.99
C ILE A 117 -8.83 3.84 4.49
N GLN A 118 -8.44 2.87 5.33
CA GLN A 118 -8.42 3.03 6.78
C GLN A 118 -7.20 3.85 7.23
N ARG A 119 -7.39 4.67 8.26
CA ARG A 119 -6.31 5.47 8.88
C ARG A 119 -5.31 4.64 9.69
N GLY A 120 -5.63 3.39 10.00
CA GLY A 120 -4.83 2.49 10.82
C GLY A 120 -5.53 1.15 11.00
N GLY A 121 -5.05 0.32 11.94
CA GLY A 121 -5.61 -1.02 12.19
C GLY A 121 -5.32 -2.02 11.08
N TRP A 122 -4.32 -1.76 10.23
CA TRP A 122 -3.97 -2.64 9.12
C TRP A 122 -3.51 -4.00 9.63
N GLN A 123 -3.96 -5.04 8.94
CA GLN A 123 -3.72 -6.42 9.34
C GLN A 123 -2.74 -7.11 8.39
N GLY A 124 -1.84 -7.92 8.93
CA GLY A 124 -1.11 -8.96 8.20
C GLY A 124 -1.65 -10.34 8.55
N HIS A 125 -1.18 -11.37 7.84
CA HIS A 125 -1.57 -12.75 8.12
C HIS A 125 -0.94 -13.27 9.42
N ASN A 126 0.32 -12.92 9.67
CA ASN A 126 1.08 -13.36 10.84
C ASN A 126 1.77 -12.19 11.55
N PRO A 127 2.09 -12.31 12.85
CA PRO A 127 2.99 -11.40 13.52
C PRO A 127 4.41 -11.70 13.05
N GLU A 128 4.82 -11.04 11.97
CA GLU A 128 6.13 -11.21 11.36
C GLU A 128 6.85 -9.86 11.30
N GLU A 129 8.18 -9.91 11.48
CA GLU A 129 9.02 -8.77 11.17
C GLU A 129 8.98 -8.52 9.66
N CYS A 130 8.56 -7.33 9.25
CA CYS A 130 8.64 -6.96 7.84
C CYS A 130 8.80 -5.45 7.68
N ARG A 131 9.39 -5.04 6.57
CA ARG A 131 9.31 -3.64 6.13
C ARG A 131 7.97 -3.48 5.44
N LEU A 132 7.09 -2.69 6.03
CA LEU A 132 5.76 -2.45 5.49
C LEU A 132 5.72 -1.06 4.87
N MET A 133 5.20 -0.98 3.65
CA MET A 133 4.85 0.27 2.98
C MET A 133 3.34 0.35 2.80
N VAL A 134 2.71 1.38 3.38
CA VAL A 134 1.27 1.59 3.32
C VAL A 134 0.94 2.80 2.47
N PHE A 135 0.02 2.64 1.52
CA PHE A 135 -0.55 3.70 0.69
C PHE A 135 -2.01 3.94 1.11
N ARG A 136 -2.25 4.99 1.89
CA ARG A 136 -3.62 5.39 2.25
C ARG A 136 -4.24 6.14 1.10
N TYR A 137 -5.47 5.79 0.74
CA TYR A 137 -6.21 6.46 -0.31
C TYR A 137 -7.64 6.77 0.12
N VAL A 138 -8.26 7.70 -0.59
CA VAL A 138 -9.70 7.99 -0.58
C VAL A 138 -10.25 7.80 -1.98
N ILE A 139 -11.51 7.40 -2.08
CA ILE A 139 -12.21 7.18 -3.34
C ILE A 139 -13.72 7.14 -3.10
N GLY A 140 -14.51 7.48 -4.13
CA GLY A 140 -15.96 7.44 -4.10
C GLY A 140 -16.57 8.58 -3.30
N GLU A 141 -17.81 8.40 -2.89
CA GLU A 141 -18.53 9.36 -2.05
C GLU A 141 -17.90 9.44 -0.65
N GLN A 142 -17.52 10.65 -0.26
CA GLN A 142 -16.99 10.96 1.06
C GLN A 142 -18.13 11.33 2.03
N GLU A 143 -17.85 11.35 3.34
CA GLU A 143 -18.83 11.76 4.37
C GLU A 143 -19.41 13.17 4.13
N SER A 144 -18.66 14.03 3.43
CA SER A 144 -19.11 15.37 3.01
C SER A 144 -20.12 15.36 1.86
N GLY A 145 -20.42 14.21 1.25
CA GLY A 145 -21.17 14.07 0.01
C GLY A 145 -20.36 14.38 -1.25
N GLU A 146 -19.08 14.76 -1.11
CA GLU A 146 -18.19 14.96 -2.27
C GLU A 146 -17.78 13.61 -2.86
N PHE A 147 -17.89 13.45 -4.18
CA PHE A 147 -17.32 12.30 -4.86
C PHE A 147 -15.85 12.57 -5.20
N VAL A 148 -14.96 11.70 -4.77
CA VAL A 148 -13.51 11.85 -4.95
C VAL A 148 -12.97 10.70 -5.80
N PRO A 149 -12.21 10.97 -6.89
CA PRO A 149 -11.53 9.90 -7.62
C PRO A 149 -10.45 9.27 -6.74
N LEU A 150 -9.92 8.10 -7.12
CA LEU A 150 -8.77 7.49 -6.42
C LEU A 150 -7.72 8.56 -6.12
N THR A 151 -7.47 8.82 -4.85
CA THR A 151 -6.52 9.85 -4.39
C THR A 151 -5.73 9.32 -3.21
N PHE A 152 -4.42 9.17 -3.37
CA PHE A 152 -3.51 8.85 -2.29
C PHE A 152 -3.31 10.07 -1.38
N VAL A 153 -3.49 9.85 -0.07
CA VAL A 153 -3.52 10.89 0.97
C VAL A 153 -2.49 10.67 2.06
N GLU A 154 -1.77 9.56 2.02
CA GLU A 154 -0.69 9.23 2.96
C GLU A 154 0.14 8.09 2.37
N ILE A 155 1.46 8.19 2.45
CA ILE A 155 2.37 7.06 2.21
C ILE A 155 3.18 6.89 3.47
N LEU A 156 3.31 5.65 3.93
CA LEU A 156 4.04 5.30 5.15
C LEU A 156 4.99 4.16 4.85
N CYS A 157 6.19 4.16 5.43
CA CYS A 157 7.10 3.03 5.30
C CYS A 157 7.96 2.89 6.56
N ALA A 158 8.01 1.70 7.16
CA ALA A 158 8.89 1.41 8.29
C ALA A 158 9.14 -0.09 8.43
N LYS A 159 10.26 -0.47 9.07
CA LYS A 159 10.44 -1.84 9.57
C LYS A 159 9.57 -2.01 10.82
N LEU A 160 8.62 -2.93 10.77
CA LEU A 160 7.81 -3.37 11.90
C LEU A 160 8.40 -4.64 12.48
N ASP A 161 8.41 -4.72 13.81
CA ASP A 161 8.82 -5.91 14.56
C ASP A 161 7.60 -6.63 15.16
N CYS A 162 7.81 -7.81 15.74
CA CYS A 162 6.72 -8.59 16.33
C CYS A 162 5.97 -7.82 17.43
N SER A 163 6.67 -6.95 18.18
CA SER A 163 6.10 -6.06 19.20
C SER A 163 5.14 -5.00 18.63
N ASP A 164 5.31 -4.61 17.36
CA ASP A 164 4.42 -3.67 16.70
C ASP A 164 3.09 -4.31 16.29
N ARG A 165 2.88 -5.61 16.54
CA ARG A 165 1.71 -6.37 16.10
C ARG A 165 0.99 -7.05 17.27
N SER A 166 -0.33 -6.98 17.26
CA SER A 166 -1.19 -7.76 18.15
C SER A 166 -1.79 -8.95 17.37
N PHE A 167 -1.49 -10.17 17.82
CA PHE A 167 -2.10 -11.36 17.23
C PHE A 167 -3.58 -11.47 17.59
N SER A 168 -4.44 -11.46 16.57
CA SER A 168 -5.86 -11.80 16.68
C SER A 168 -6.08 -13.20 16.10
N GLY A 169 -5.82 -14.20 16.95
CA GLY A 169 -6.10 -15.60 16.66
C GLY A 169 -7.59 -15.93 16.64
N ARG A 170 -7.92 -17.18 16.30
CA ARG A 170 -9.29 -17.69 16.41
C ARG A 170 -9.69 -17.83 17.89
N LYS A 171 -10.92 -17.42 18.22
CA LYS A 171 -11.59 -17.76 19.48
C LYS A 171 -12.91 -18.48 19.17
N GLY A 172 -13.22 -19.53 19.92
CA GLY A 172 -14.47 -20.30 19.78
C GLY A 172 -14.70 -20.83 18.36
N VAL A 173 -15.94 -20.68 17.85
CA VAL A 173 -16.38 -21.17 16.53
C VAL A 173 -15.99 -20.26 15.35
N SER A 174 -15.07 -19.31 15.55
CA SER A 174 -14.71 -18.34 14.51
C SER A 174 -14.05 -19.01 13.29
N ARG A 175 -14.63 -18.78 12.11
CA ARG A 175 -14.08 -19.22 10.80
C ARG A 175 -13.09 -18.22 10.17
N ARG A 176 -12.80 -17.10 10.84
CA ARG A 176 -11.89 -16.06 10.30
C ARG A 176 -10.47 -16.61 10.13
N THR A 177 -9.76 -16.15 9.11
CA THR A 177 -8.31 -16.38 9.00
C THR A 177 -7.61 -15.66 10.17
N PRO A 178 -6.72 -16.32 10.92
CA PRO A 178 -5.88 -15.63 11.89
C PRO A 178 -5.19 -14.44 11.25
N THR A 179 -5.13 -13.33 11.98
CA THR A 179 -4.51 -12.09 11.51
C THR A 179 -3.70 -11.48 12.64
N ALA A 180 -2.71 -10.68 12.29
CA ALA A 180 -1.99 -9.83 13.21
C ALA A 180 -2.26 -8.37 12.84
N SER A 181 -2.90 -7.64 13.74
CA SER A 181 -3.18 -6.21 13.54
C SER A 181 -1.96 -5.38 13.96
N ILE A 182 -1.64 -4.33 13.22
CA ILE A 182 -0.61 -3.38 13.64
C ILE A 182 -1.18 -2.57 14.81
N THR A 183 -0.41 -2.53 15.90
CA THR A 183 -0.73 -1.79 17.11
C THR A 183 -0.64 -0.27 16.88
N THR A 184 -1.19 0.52 17.81
CA THR A 184 -1.06 1.98 17.77
C THR A 184 0.40 2.44 17.69
N SER A 185 1.29 1.83 18.47
CA SER A 185 2.74 2.15 18.43
C SER A 185 3.37 1.81 17.09
N GLY A 186 2.95 0.71 16.45
CA GLY A 186 3.39 0.36 15.09
C GLY A 186 2.91 1.37 14.03
N VAL A 187 1.68 1.87 14.15
CA VAL A 187 1.16 2.95 13.28
C VAL A 187 1.93 4.25 13.50
N GLU A 188 2.23 4.61 14.75
CA GLU A 188 3.07 5.77 15.05
C GLU A 188 4.48 5.62 14.49
N LYS A 189 5.07 4.43 14.54
CA LYS A 189 6.38 4.14 13.96
C LYS A 189 6.37 4.36 12.44
N LEU A 190 5.32 3.90 11.75
CA LEU A 190 5.08 4.15 10.33
C LEU A 190 4.98 5.66 10.02
N ARG A 191 4.19 6.39 10.82
CA ARG A 191 4.00 7.85 10.65
C ARG A 191 5.28 8.64 10.95
N ARG A 192 6.02 8.32 12.01
CA ARG A 192 7.27 9.03 12.34
C ARG A 192 8.30 8.96 11.21
N ASN A 193 8.34 7.87 10.46
CA ASN A 193 9.33 7.70 9.40
C ASN A 193 8.98 8.46 8.11
N PHE A 194 7.69 8.60 7.78
CA PHE A 194 7.26 9.14 6.49
C PHE A 194 6.44 10.45 6.58
N TRP A 195 6.01 10.89 7.77
CA TRP A 195 5.21 12.10 7.90
C TRP A 195 6.10 13.37 7.85
N PRO A 196 5.75 14.40 7.05
CA PRO A 196 6.45 15.68 7.10
C PRO A 196 6.34 16.26 8.51
N HIS A 197 7.47 16.59 9.14
CA HIS A 197 7.46 17.23 10.46
C HIS A 197 6.57 18.49 10.43
N GLY A 198 5.58 18.58 11.33
CA GLY A 198 4.80 19.81 11.57
C GLY A 198 3.30 19.78 11.28
N ARG A 199 2.63 18.62 11.20
CA ARG A 199 1.15 18.57 11.24
C ARG A 199 0.64 17.75 12.40
N GLU A 200 -0.21 18.37 13.22
CA GLU A 200 -0.92 17.73 14.34
C GLU A 200 -1.87 16.64 13.85
N VAL A 201 -1.99 15.61 14.69
CA VAL A 201 -2.88 14.48 14.49
C VAL A 201 -4.29 14.94 14.88
N ASN A 202 -5.15 15.24 13.90
CA ASN A 202 -6.59 15.42 14.11
C ASN A 202 -7.36 14.14 13.74
#